data_AF-A0A7V2SUB7-F1
#
_entry.id   AF-A0A7V2SUB7-F1
#
_cell.length_a   1.000
_cell.length_b   1.000
_cell.length_c   1.000
_cell.angle_alpha   90.00
_cell.angle_beta   90.00
_cell.angle_gamma   90.00
#
_symmetry.space_group_name_H-M   'P 1'
#
loop_
_entity.id
_entity.type
_entity.pdbx_description
1 polymer ?
#
loop_
_entity_poly.entity_id
_entity_poly.type
_entity_poly.pdbx_seq_one_letter_code
_entity_poly.pdbx_strand_id
1 'polypeptide(L)'
;MKIIRSIQQFQLYRSRLQNKQIGFIPTMGALHAGHLSLVEQSLDDFQHTIVSIFINPTQFDNKNDLNHFPNLLEQDIEKLKQAGVKCVFLPNFD
;
A
#
# COMPACT_ATOMS: atom_id res chain seq x y z
N MET A 1 8.29 9.19 3.88
CA MET A 1 7.31 8.43 3.07
C MET A 1 6.18 9.36 2.67
N LYS A 2 5.72 9.31 1.41
CA LYS A 2 4.56 10.06 0.92
C LYS A 2 3.30 9.21 1.07
N ILE A 3 2.21 9.77 1.58
CA ILE A 3 0.90 9.12 1.62
C ILE A 3 0.00 9.84 0.62
N ILE A 4 -0.61 9.10 -0.30
CA ILE A 4 -1.45 9.65 -1.36
C ILE A 4 -2.83 8.99 -1.28
N ARG A 5 -3.88 9.81 -1.18
CA ARG A 5 -5.27 9.33 -1.05
C ARG A 5 -6.12 9.50 -2.31
N SER A 6 -5.83 10.52 -3.13
CA SER A 6 -6.57 10.74 -4.38
C SER A 6 -5.97 9.91 -5.52
N ILE A 7 -6.85 9.29 -6.31
CA ILE A 7 -6.46 8.60 -7.56
C ILE A 7 -5.77 9.58 -8.51
N GLN A 8 -6.29 10.79 -8.68
CA GLN A 8 -5.67 11.78 -9.58
C GLN A 8 -4.26 12.16 -9.09
N GLN A 9 -4.09 12.38 -7.78
CA GLN A 9 -2.77 12.66 -7.19
C GLN A 9 -1.81 11.47 -7.33
N PHE A 10 -2.33 10.24 -7.24
CA PHE A 10 -1.52 9.04 -7.42
C PHE A 10 -1.07 8.87 -8.87
N GLN A 11 -1.96 9.10 -9.84
CA GLN A 11 -1.64 9.09 -11.27
C GLN A 11 -0.58 10.15 -11.61
N LEU A 12 -0.71 11.38 -11.08
CA LEU A 12 0.29 12.45 -11.23
C LEU A 12 1.61 12.10 -10.56
N TYR A 13 1.58 11.43 -9.40
CA TYR A 13 2.80 10.98 -8.74
C TYR A 13 3.50 9.91 -9.56
N ARG A 14 2.76 8.90 -10.03
CA ARG A 14 3.27 7.81 -10.87
C ARG A 14 3.85 8.33 -12.18
N SER A 15 3.20 9.32 -12.81
CA SER A 15 3.64 9.91 -14.06
C SER A 15 4.93 10.71 -13.92
N ARG A 16 5.29 11.19 -12.72
CA ARG A 16 6.59 11.86 -12.45
C ARG A 16 7.74 10.88 -12.24
N LEU A 17 7.45 9.60 -12.02
CA LEU A 17 8.45 8.55 -11.85
C LEU A 17 8.83 7.90 -13.19
N GLN A 18 8.77 8.65 -14.31
CA GLN A 18 9.05 8.14 -15.65
C GLN A 18 10.42 7.44 -15.71
N ASN A 19 10.50 6.37 -16.51
CA ASN A 19 11.70 5.55 -16.73
C ASN A 19 12.24 4.80 -15.49
N LYS A 20 11.56 4.88 -14.34
CA LYS A 20 11.89 4.04 -13.18
C LYS A 20 11.08 2.75 -13.22
N GLN A 21 11.75 1.63 -12.99
CA GLN A 21 11.08 0.39 -12.65
C GLN A 21 10.46 0.53 -11.25
N ILE A 22 9.18 0.18 -11.14
CA ILE A 22 8.41 0.35 -9.92
C ILE A 22 7.88 -1.00 -9.47
N GLY A 23 8.22 -1.38 -8.25
CA GLY A 23 7.55 -2.46 -7.55
C GLY A 23 6.28 -1.95 -6.88
N PHE A 24 5.19 -2.69 -7.06
CA PHE A 24 3.89 -2.35 -6.50
C PHE A 24 3.33 -3.52 -5.71
N ILE A 25 3.10 -3.31 -4.41
CA ILE A 25 2.56 -4.33 -3.51
C ILE A 25 1.14 -3.90 -3.10
N PRO A 26 0.09 -4.54 -3.65
CA PRO A 26 -1.27 -4.31 -3.21
C PRO A 26 -1.59 -5.06 -1.92
N THR A 27 -2.12 -4.36 -0.92
CA THR A 27 -2.52 -4.95 0.37
C THR A 27 -3.87 -4.39 0.83
N MET A 28 -4.51 -5.08 1.77
CA MET A 28 -5.69 -4.58 2.49
C MET A 28 -5.35 -3.99 3.87
N GLY A 29 -4.06 -3.86 4.21
CA GLY A 29 -3.60 -3.52 5.56
C GLY A 29 -3.42 -4.76 6.44
N ALA A 30 -3.37 -4.56 7.76
CA ALA A 30 -3.05 -5.60 8.75
C ALA A 30 -1.73 -6.33 8.41
N LEU A 31 -0.67 -5.55 8.14
CA LEU A 31 0.59 -6.05 7.61
C LEU A 31 1.31 -6.96 8.61
N HIS A 32 1.92 -8.01 8.08
CA HIS A 32 2.68 -9.00 8.82
C HIS A 32 3.94 -9.39 8.05
N ALA A 33 4.76 -10.30 8.59
CA ALA A 33 6.06 -10.67 8.00
C ALA A 33 5.96 -11.06 6.51
N GLY A 34 4.97 -11.86 6.11
CA GLY A 34 4.75 -12.19 4.69
C GLY A 34 4.46 -10.99 3.76
N HIS A 35 3.85 -9.92 4.26
CA HIS A 35 3.71 -8.69 3.48
C HIS A 35 5.05 -7.94 3.38
N LEU A 36 5.80 -7.90 4.49
CA LEU A 36 7.09 -7.21 4.55
C LEU A 36 8.15 -7.90 3.70
N SER A 37 8.14 -9.22 3.57
CA SER A 37 9.06 -9.92 2.66
C SER A 37 8.85 -9.54 1.20
N LEU A 38 7.61 -9.27 0.77
CA LEU A 38 7.33 -8.75 -0.58
C LEU A 38 7.82 -7.32 -0.75
N VAL A 39 7.74 -6.51 0.32
CA VAL A 39 8.25 -5.14 0.33
C VAL A 39 9.79 -5.15 0.24
N GLU A 40 10.45 -6.00 1.03
CA GLU A 40 11.91 -6.18 1.03
C GLU A 40 12.40 -6.59 -0.37
N GLN A 41 11.82 -7.64 -0.94
CA GLN A 41 12.17 -8.06 -2.30
C GLN A 41 11.95 -6.93 -3.32
N SER A 42 10.84 -6.20 -3.21
CA SER A 42 10.57 -5.07 -4.11
C SER A 42 11.59 -3.94 -3.97
N LEU A 43 12.15 -3.72 -2.78
CA LEU A 43 13.16 -2.68 -2.55
C LEU A 43 14.53 -3.06 -3.14
N ASP A 44 14.82 -4.37 -3.22
CA ASP A 44 16.02 -4.90 -3.86
C ASP A 44 15.91 -4.89 -5.39
N ASP A 45 14.75 -5.27 -5.93
CA ASP A 45 14.53 -5.45 -7.36
C ASP A 45 14.20 -4.14 -8.10
N PHE A 46 13.65 -3.13 -7.41
CA PHE A 46 13.11 -1.93 -8.04
C PHE A 46 13.66 -0.62 -7.46
N GLN A 47 13.83 0.37 -8.34
CA GLN A 47 14.28 1.71 -7.94
C GLN A 47 13.26 2.47 -7.08
N HIS A 48 12.00 2.05 -7.12
CA HIS A 48 10.91 2.66 -6.38
C HIS A 48 9.86 1.63 -5.98
N THR A 49 9.52 1.60 -4.70
CA THR A 49 8.49 0.72 -4.14
C THR A 49 7.29 1.55 -3.71
N ILE A 50 6.11 1.13 -4.17
CA ILE A 50 4.82 1.67 -3.78
C ILE A 50 4.00 0.55 -3.15
N VAL A 51 3.39 0.81 -2.00
CA VAL A 51 2.45 -0.11 -1.36
C VAL A 51 1.06 0.51 -1.38
N SER A 52 0.02 -0.23 -1.77
CA SER A 52 -1.36 0.21 -1.51
C SER A 52 -1.93 -0.46 -0.27
N ILE A 53 -2.66 0.30 0.52
CA ILE A 53 -3.49 -0.20 1.61
C ILE A 53 -4.92 0.17 1.26
N PHE A 54 -5.74 -0.84 0.96
CA PHE A 54 -7.14 -0.65 0.61
C PHE A 54 -7.95 -1.89 0.96
N ILE A 55 -8.81 -1.79 1.97
CA ILE A 55 -9.80 -2.82 2.26
C ILE A 55 -10.83 -2.74 1.14
N ASN A 56 -10.93 -3.77 0.31
CA ASN A 56 -11.86 -3.80 -0.82
C ASN A 56 -13.16 -4.53 -0.44
N PRO A 57 -14.29 -3.84 -0.18
CA PRO A 57 -15.55 -4.45 0.26
C PRO A 57 -16.09 -5.51 -0.69
N THR A 58 -15.77 -5.43 -1.98
CA THR A 58 -16.26 -6.39 -2.99
C THR A 58 -15.59 -7.76 -2.88
N GLN A 59 -14.50 -7.88 -2.13
CA GLN A 59 -13.79 -9.14 -1.85
C GLN A 59 -14.31 -9.87 -0.61
N PHE A 60 -15.32 -9.31 0.08
CA PHE A 60 -15.92 -9.91 1.26
C PHE A 60 -17.31 -10.44 0.93
N ASP A 61 -17.46 -11.76 0.95
CA ASP A 61 -18.76 -12.42 0.75
C ASP A 61 -19.70 -12.18 1.95
N ASN A 62 -19.13 -12.00 3.14
CA ASN A 62 -19.85 -11.75 4.39
C ASN A 62 -19.57 -10.35 4.92
N LYS A 63 -20.63 -9.57 5.14
CA LYS A 63 -20.54 -8.21 5.72
C LYS A 63 -19.91 -8.21 7.11
N ASN A 64 -20.10 -9.27 7.89
CA ASN A 64 -19.48 -9.37 9.21
C ASN A 64 -17.96 -9.47 9.11
N ASP A 65 -17.42 -10.15 8.11
CA ASP A 65 -15.97 -10.27 7.94
C ASP A 65 -15.35 -8.91 7.57
N LEU A 66 -16.04 -8.12 6.76
CA LEU A 66 -15.66 -6.74 6.47
C LEU A 66 -15.66 -5.86 7.74
N ASN A 67 -16.72 -5.95 8.55
CA ASN A 67 -16.87 -5.14 9.77
C ASN A 67 -15.84 -5.48 10.85
N HIS A 68 -15.37 -6.73 10.90
CA HIS A 68 -14.36 -7.19 11.85
C HIS A 68 -12.94 -7.17 11.28
N PHE A 69 -12.76 -6.74 10.03
CA PHE A 69 -11.44 -6.69 9.42
C PHE A 69 -10.53 -5.73 10.22
N PRO A 70 -9.31 -6.13 10.60
CA PRO A 70 -8.46 -5.32 11.47
C PRO A 70 -8.12 -3.95 10.85
N ASN A 71 -8.44 -2.87 11.56
CA ASN A 71 -8.00 -1.54 11.20
C ASN A 71 -6.72 -1.17 11.95
N LEU A 72 -5.57 -1.46 11.34
CA LEU A 72 -4.23 -1.24 11.91
C LEU A 72 -3.41 -0.21 11.12
N LEU A 73 -4.09 0.71 10.44
CA LEU A 73 -3.49 1.61 9.45
C LEU A 73 -2.24 2.36 9.97
N GLU A 74 -2.28 2.88 11.20
CA GLU A 74 -1.13 3.61 11.77
C GLU A 74 0.09 2.69 11.94
N GLN A 75 -0.13 1.46 12.41
CA GLN A 75 0.92 0.46 12.59
C GLN A 75 1.49 0.01 11.25
N ASP A 76 0.62 -0.16 10.25
CA ASP A 76 1.02 -0.53 8.90
C ASP A 76 1.88 0.57 8.26
N ILE A 77 1.47 1.84 8.38
CA ILE A 77 2.25 2.99 7.92
C ILE A 77 3.62 3.02 8.58
N GLU A 78 3.71 2.78 9.89
CA GLU A 78 4.99 2.78 10.60
C GLU A 78 5.89 1.62 10.15
N LYS A 79 5.36 0.40 10.00
CA LYS A 79 6.10 -0.75 9.44
C LYS A 79 6.65 -0.44 8.05
N LEU A 80 5.84 0.11 7.15
CA LEU A 80 6.26 0.45 5.79
C LEU A 80 7.29 1.57 5.76
N LYS A 81 7.17 2.55 6.65
CA LYS A 81 8.14 3.63 6.81
C LYS A 81 9.49 3.08 7.28
N GLN A 82 9.49 2.17 8.26
CA GLN A 82 10.69 1.50 8.76
C GLN A 82 11.35 0.62 7.69
N ALA A 83 10.54 -0.08 6.88
CA ALA A 83 11.02 -0.85 5.74
C ALA A 83 11.61 0.03 4.61
N GLY A 84 11.46 1.36 4.65
CA GLY A 84 12.02 2.26 3.63
C GLY A 84 11.10 2.53 2.44
N VAL A 85 9.82 2.17 2.52
CA VAL A 85 8.83 2.48 1.48
C VAL A 85 8.69 3.98 1.30
N LYS A 86 8.75 4.43 0.04
CA LYS A 86 8.75 5.86 -0.30
C LYS A 86 7.35 6.40 -0.55
N CYS A 87 6.40 5.57 -0.96
CA CYS A 87 5.03 5.96 -1.20
C CYS A 87 4.02 4.89 -0.74
N VAL A 88 3.01 5.31 0.00
CA VAL A 88 1.81 4.53 0.29
C VAL A 88 0.62 5.15 -0.43
N PHE A 89 -0.06 4.34 -1.23
CA PHE A 89 -1.34 4.69 -1.83
C PHE A 89 -2.47 4.20 -0.93
N LEU A 90 -3.22 5.14 -0.37
CA LEU A 90 -4.28 4.89 0.60
C LEU A 90 -5.57 5.54 0.09
N PRO A 91 -6.18 4.99 -0.97
CA PRO A 91 -7.37 5.59 -1.56
C PRO A 91 -8.51 5.66 -0.55
N ASN A 92 -9.22 6.79 -0.54
CA ASN A 92 -10.49 6.89 0.16
C ASN A 92 -11.59 6.27 -0.71
N PHE A 93 -12.63 5.73 -0.06
CA PHE A 93 -13.82 5.18 -0.73
C PHE A 93 -14.88 6.26 -1.05
N ASP A 94 -14.61 7.51 -0.70
CA ASP A 94 -15.54 8.65 -0.84
C ASP A 94 -15.81 9.02 -2.31
#